data_AF-A0A350UJZ1-F1
#
_entry.id   AF-A0A350UJZ1-F1
#
_cell.length_a   1.000
_cell.length_b   1.000
_cell.length_c   1.000
_cell.angle_alpha   90.00
_cell.angle_beta   90.00
_cell.angle_gamma   90.00
#
_symmetry.space_group_name_H-M   'P 1'
#
loop_
_entity.id
_entity.type
_entity.pdbx_description
1 polymer ?
#
loop_
_entity_poly.entity_id
_entity_poly.type
_entity_poly.pdbx_seq_one_letter_code
_entity_poly.pdbx_strand_id
1 'polypeptide(L)'
;MDSDQPAPSETASEGASSARRRRSRKTDDKPRESSALRDRIGHRTAARTRRVVTFLLGIWCGGLLLVALVAPSSFMAADTVLSMPPPALETVVKNTNPDLAREVLRYQVAEVNRVVFTIWGWLQGFVALAVLLLLVFLSNVNRLTVGIAAAMTVLAGVMNFFLIPRIAVITRTAATMAKDKATAGTDMFAILHGGFAAFQLALVVMIAALLFLLFRSRRTSQDTTLPQR
;
A
#
# COMPACT_ATOMS: atom_id res chain seq x y z
N MET A 1 -13.85 104.70 -1.26
CA MET A 1 -14.16 104.64 -2.70
C MET A 1 -13.29 103.55 -3.26
N ASP A 2 -13.90 102.38 -3.39
CA ASP A 2 -13.28 101.11 -3.75
C ASP A 2 -12.72 101.15 -5.17
N SER A 3 -11.54 100.57 -5.32
CA SER A 3 -10.90 100.31 -6.61
C SER A 3 -11.00 98.81 -6.89
N ASP A 4 -11.84 98.46 -7.86
CA ASP A 4 -12.02 97.13 -8.42
C ASP A 4 -10.72 96.62 -9.08
N GLN A 5 -10.32 95.41 -8.71
CA GLN A 5 -9.20 94.68 -9.32
C GLN A 5 -9.73 93.34 -9.87
N PRO A 6 -9.36 92.93 -11.10
CA PRO A 6 -9.95 91.77 -11.75
C PRO A 6 -9.28 90.44 -11.37
N ALA A 7 -10.04 89.36 -11.60
CA ALA A 7 -9.79 87.96 -11.27
C ALA A 7 -8.48 87.34 -11.83
N PRO A 8 -7.94 86.30 -11.17
CA PRO A 8 -7.02 85.35 -11.77
C PRO A 8 -7.71 84.03 -12.20
N SER A 9 -7.59 83.77 -13.50
CA SER A 9 -7.36 82.49 -14.20
C SER A 9 -7.75 81.16 -13.53
N GLU A 10 -8.63 80.42 -14.24
CA GLU A 10 -8.60 78.96 -14.34
C GLU A 10 -7.17 78.44 -14.58
N THR A 11 -6.78 77.33 -13.96
CA THR A 11 -6.26 76.14 -14.64
C THR A 11 -5.84 75.05 -13.64
N ALA A 12 -6.16 73.81 -14.02
CA ALA A 12 -5.48 72.58 -13.63
C ALA A 12 -5.67 72.03 -12.20
N SER A 13 -6.77 71.29 -11.99
CA SER A 13 -6.74 70.10 -11.09
C SER A 13 -7.89 69.11 -11.36
N GLU A 14 -8.25 68.85 -12.61
CA GLU A 14 -9.09 67.72 -12.99
C GLU A 14 -8.30 66.81 -13.95
N GLY A 15 -7.63 65.79 -13.42
CA GLY A 15 -6.90 64.86 -14.29
C GLY A 15 -6.17 63.72 -13.62
N ALA A 16 -6.01 63.73 -12.30
CA ALA A 16 -5.17 62.74 -11.60
C ALA A 16 -5.92 61.70 -10.74
N SER A 17 -7.26 61.66 -10.77
CA SER A 17 -8.03 60.76 -9.89
C SER A 17 -8.67 59.55 -10.59
N SER A 18 -8.72 59.52 -11.93
CA SER A 18 -9.39 58.45 -12.68
C SER A 18 -8.46 57.32 -13.16
N ALA A 19 -7.13 57.51 -13.14
CA ALA A 19 -6.20 56.57 -13.77
C ALA A 19 -5.66 55.45 -12.86
N ARG A 20 -5.89 55.48 -11.54
CA ARG A 20 -5.30 54.50 -10.60
C ARG A 20 -6.21 53.36 -10.17
N ARG A 21 -7.41 53.25 -10.75
CA ARG A 21 -8.41 52.22 -10.38
C ARG A 21 -8.58 51.09 -11.41
N ARG A 22 -7.60 50.91 -12.31
CA ARG A 22 -7.61 49.89 -13.37
C ARG A 22 -6.37 48.98 -13.39
N ARG A 23 -5.68 48.80 -12.26
CA ARG A 23 -4.76 47.65 -12.10
C ARG A 23 -5.57 46.38 -11.84
N SER A 24 -6.08 45.84 -12.94
CA SER A 24 -6.05 44.42 -13.26
C SER A 24 -6.10 43.49 -12.03
N ARG A 25 -7.28 43.42 -11.43
CA ARG A 25 -7.75 42.23 -10.71
C ARG A 25 -7.88 41.12 -11.76
N LYS A 26 -6.74 40.57 -12.19
CA LYS A 26 -6.67 39.34 -12.97
C LYS A 26 -7.00 38.25 -11.97
N THR A 27 -8.29 38.10 -11.70
CA THR A 27 -8.84 36.95 -11.02
C THR A 27 -8.39 35.74 -11.82
N ASP A 28 -7.48 34.97 -11.23
CA ASP A 28 -7.24 33.58 -11.59
C ASP A 28 -8.58 32.83 -11.49
N ASP A 29 -9.37 32.91 -12.56
CA ASP A 29 -10.53 32.05 -12.80
C ASP A 29 -9.97 30.67 -13.19
N LYS A 30 -9.33 30.01 -12.24
CA LYS A 30 -9.10 28.58 -12.32
C LYS A 30 -10.47 27.91 -12.18
N PRO A 31 -10.84 26.99 -13.08
CA PRO A 31 -12.23 26.61 -13.26
C PRO A 31 -12.86 26.07 -11.97
N ARG A 32 -13.98 26.67 -11.57
CA ARG A 32 -14.96 26.13 -10.60
C ARG A 32 -15.43 24.71 -10.93
N GLU A 33 -15.07 24.18 -12.10
CA GLU A 33 -15.31 22.81 -12.54
C GLU A 33 -14.71 21.74 -11.60
N SER A 34 -13.63 22.07 -10.89
CA SER A 34 -12.99 21.12 -9.96
C SER A 34 -13.76 20.85 -8.66
N SER A 35 -14.67 21.74 -8.25
CA SER A 35 -15.51 21.54 -7.06
C SER A 35 -16.76 20.72 -7.39
N ALA A 36 -17.38 20.96 -8.55
CA ALA A 36 -18.56 20.21 -8.99
C ALA A 36 -18.26 18.72 -9.24
N LEU A 37 -17.06 18.39 -9.74
CA LEU A 37 -16.61 17.00 -9.88
C LEU A 37 -16.22 16.33 -8.54
N ARG A 38 -15.79 17.11 -7.54
CA ARG A 38 -15.47 16.61 -6.18
C ARG A 38 -16.69 16.28 -5.34
N ASP A 39 -17.85 16.85 -5.66
CA ASP A 39 -19.09 16.65 -4.91
C ASP A 39 -19.95 15.48 -5.42
N ARG A 40 -19.36 14.57 -6.21
CA ARG A 40 -20.06 13.37 -6.70
C ARG A 40 -20.46 12.37 -5.61
N ILE A 41 -19.85 12.43 -4.42
CA ILE A 41 -20.02 11.42 -3.37
C ILE A 41 -20.32 12.14 -2.05
N GLY A 42 -21.50 11.85 -1.49
CA GLY A 42 -21.93 12.45 -0.22
C GLY A 42 -20.92 12.20 0.91
N HIS A 43 -20.71 13.20 1.77
CA HIS A 43 -19.71 13.17 2.86
C HIS A 43 -19.83 11.93 3.77
N ARG A 44 -21.05 11.42 3.99
CA ARG A 44 -21.30 10.20 4.77
C ARG A 44 -20.74 8.95 4.10
N THR A 45 -20.88 8.82 2.79
CA THR A 45 -20.35 7.70 2.01
C THR A 45 -18.83 7.73 2.02
N ALA A 46 -18.22 8.88 1.74
CA ALA A 46 -16.77 9.04 1.77
C ALA A 46 -16.17 8.69 3.15
N ALA A 47 -16.82 9.08 4.25
CA ALA A 47 -16.37 8.74 5.59
C ALA A 47 -16.47 7.23 5.90
N ARG A 48 -17.54 6.56 5.46
CA ARG A 48 -17.70 5.10 5.59
C ARG A 48 -16.66 4.36 4.77
N THR A 49 -16.47 4.74 3.51
CA THR A 49 -15.47 4.15 2.61
C THR A 49 -14.08 4.20 3.23
N ARG A 50 -13.68 5.34 3.81
CA ARG A 50 -12.39 5.44 4.49
C ARG A 50 -12.24 4.47 5.65
N ARG A 51 -13.28 4.25 6.47
CA ARG A 51 -13.25 3.28 7.57
C ARG A 51 -13.08 1.85 7.05
N VAL A 52 -13.83 1.50 6.00
CA VAL A 52 -13.73 0.19 5.35
C VAL A 52 -12.33 -0.03 4.77
N VAL A 53 -11.78 0.98 4.06
CA VAL A 53 -10.41 0.91 3.52
C VAL A 53 -9.37 0.74 4.64
N THR A 54 -9.47 1.51 5.73
CA THR A 54 -8.55 1.36 6.88
C THR A 54 -8.65 -0.04 7.50
N PHE A 55 -9.86 -0.59 7.63
CA PHE A 55 -10.07 -1.93 8.14
C PHE A 55 -9.45 -3.00 7.23
N LEU A 56 -9.66 -2.89 5.91
CA LEU A 56 -9.06 -3.78 4.91
C LEU A 56 -7.52 -3.73 4.94
N LEU A 57 -6.94 -2.54 5.07
CA LEU A 57 -5.49 -2.38 5.22
C LEU A 57 -4.96 -3.03 6.52
N GLY A 58 -5.75 -2.99 7.59
CA GLY A 58 -5.46 -3.71 8.84
C GLY A 58 -5.45 -5.23 8.65
N ILE A 59 -6.48 -5.79 7.99
CA ILE A 59 -6.52 -7.21 7.63
C ILE A 59 -5.31 -7.59 6.78
N TRP A 60 -4.98 -6.77 5.79
CA TRP A 60 -3.84 -7.04 4.92
C TRP A 60 -2.53 -7.08 5.74
N CYS A 61 -2.30 -6.08 6.59
CA CYS A 61 -1.11 -6.04 7.45
C CYS A 61 -1.04 -7.26 8.39
N GLY A 62 -2.16 -7.62 9.02
CA GLY A 62 -2.25 -8.80 9.89
C GLY A 62 -1.95 -10.10 9.15
N GLY A 63 -2.41 -10.24 7.91
CA GLY A 63 -2.09 -11.40 7.09
C GLY A 63 -0.64 -11.46 6.60
N LEU A 64 0.00 -10.31 6.31
CA LEU A 64 1.45 -10.26 6.02
C LEU A 64 2.24 -10.78 7.22
N LEU A 65 1.89 -10.32 8.44
CA LEU A 65 2.52 -10.78 9.67
C LEU A 65 2.27 -12.27 9.93
N LEU A 66 1.04 -12.75 9.75
CA LEU A 66 0.69 -14.15 9.95
C LEU A 66 1.53 -15.06 9.04
N VAL A 67 1.61 -14.75 7.75
CA VAL A 67 2.40 -15.54 6.79
C VAL A 67 3.89 -15.48 7.10
N ALA A 68 4.40 -14.32 7.52
CA ALA A 68 5.80 -14.16 7.93
C ALA A 68 6.19 -15.02 9.14
N LEU A 69 5.23 -15.33 10.03
CA LEU A 69 5.45 -16.18 11.21
C LEU A 69 5.21 -17.67 10.91
N VAL A 70 4.19 -18.00 10.13
CA VAL A 70 3.80 -19.39 9.84
C VAL A 70 4.82 -20.11 8.97
N ALA A 71 5.38 -19.44 7.95
CA ALA A 71 6.29 -20.11 7.01
C ALA A 71 7.60 -20.60 7.70
N PRO A 72 8.31 -19.80 8.52
CA PRO A 72 9.49 -20.27 9.24
C PRO A 72 9.16 -21.30 10.34
N SER A 73 8.08 -21.08 11.09
CA SER A 73 7.69 -22.00 12.18
C SER A 73 7.34 -23.41 11.68
N SER A 74 6.83 -23.52 10.46
CA SER A 74 6.55 -24.81 9.81
C SER A 74 7.82 -25.65 9.58
N PHE A 75 8.95 -25.01 9.27
CA PHE A 75 10.23 -25.72 9.13
C PHE A 75 10.79 -26.15 10.49
N MET A 76 10.66 -25.31 11.52
CA MET A 76 11.05 -25.69 12.88
C MET A 76 10.23 -26.88 13.39
N ALA A 77 8.93 -26.93 13.09
CA ALA A 77 8.07 -28.05 13.47
C ALA A 77 8.53 -29.38 12.85
N ALA A 78 9.01 -29.38 11.61
CA ALA A 78 9.60 -30.58 10.99
C ALA A 78 10.85 -31.06 11.73
N ASP A 79 11.73 -30.16 12.14
CA ASP A 79 12.93 -30.50 12.92
C ASP A 79 12.56 -31.02 14.33
N THR A 80 11.48 -30.50 14.93
CA THR A 80 10.93 -31.01 16.20
C THR A 80 10.45 -32.46 16.08
N VAL A 81 9.74 -32.80 15.00
CA VAL A 81 9.24 -34.19 14.79
C VAL A 81 10.39 -35.19 14.68
N LEU A 82 11.54 -34.78 14.10
CA LEU A 82 12.71 -35.65 13.99
C LEU A 82 13.49 -35.78 15.30
N SER A 83 13.55 -34.73 16.12
CA SER A 83 14.27 -34.72 17.39
C SER A 83 13.46 -35.30 18.56
N MET A 84 12.14 -35.15 18.51
CA MET A 84 11.19 -35.67 19.49
C MET A 84 10.03 -36.35 18.77
N PRO A 85 10.26 -37.54 18.18
CA PRO A 85 9.22 -38.23 17.44
C PRO A 85 8.07 -38.64 18.36
N PRO A 86 6.81 -38.49 17.93
CA PRO A 86 5.68 -38.98 18.69
C PRO A 86 5.76 -40.52 18.79
N PRO A 87 5.18 -41.15 19.83
CA PRO A 87 5.30 -42.59 20.07
C PRO A 87 4.92 -43.47 18.86
N ALA A 88 3.92 -43.02 18.09
CA ALA A 88 3.46 -43.70 16.88
C ALA A 88 4.49 -43.72 15.73
N LEU A 89 5.44 -42.79 15.71
CA LEU A 89 6.47 -42.65 14.66
C LEU A 89 7.87 -43.04 15.15
N GLU A 90 8.04 -43.37 16.43
CA GLU A 90 9.36 -43.59 17.03
C GLU A 90 10.13 -44.74 16.35
N THR A 91 9.48 -45.87 16.09
CA THR A 91 10.08 -47.01 15.38
C THR A 91 10.42 -46.65 13.93
N VAL A 92 9.56 -45.89 13.26
CA VAL A 92 9.77 -45.48 11.86
C VAL A 92 10.96 -44.53 11.77
N VAL A 93 11.03 -43.52 12.64
CA VAL A 93 12.10 -42.53 12.65
C VAL A 93 13.45 -43.17 13.02
N LYS A 94 13.48 -44.08 14.00
CA LYS A 94 14.71 -44.81 14.38
C LYS A 94 15.26 -45.70 13.28
N ASN A 95 14.38 -46.29 12.47
CA ASN A 95 14.76 -47.23 11.41
C ASN A 95 14.99 -46.54 10.05
N THR A 96 14.74 -45.24 9.94
CA THR A 96 14.90 -44.48 8.70
C THR A 96 16.23 -43.73 8.69
N ASN A 97 16.85 -43.57 7.52
CA ASN A 97 18.00 -42.70 7.37
C ASN A 97 17.60 -41.24 7.75
N PRO A 98 18.27 -40.62 8.73
CA PRO A 98 17.89 -39.31 9.24
C PRO A 98 17.97 -38.19 8.19
N ASP A 99 18.88 -38.29 7.22
CA ASP A 99 18.99 -37.30 6.15
C ASP A 99 17.82 -37.40 5.18
N LEU A 100 17.41 -38.61 4.81
CA LEU A 100 16.25 -38.84 3.95
C LEU A 100 14.95 -38.44 4.66
N ALA A 101 14.80 -38.76 5.95
CA ALA A 101 13.63 -38.36 6.73
C ALA A 101 13.47 -36.83 6.79
N ARG A 102 14.59 -36.12 6.96
CA ARG A 102 14.64 -34.65 6.93
C ARG A 102 14.28 -34.07 5.57
N GLU A 103 14.77 -34.67 4.49
CA GLU A 103 14.48 -34.23 3.13
C GLU A 103 12.98 -34.37 2.80
N VAL A 104 12.37 -35.51 3.15
CA VAL A 104 10.93 -35.76 2.94
C VAL A 104 10.07 -34.77 3.73
N LEU A 105 10.39 -34.53 5.01
CA LEU A 105 9.64 -33.56 5.82
C LEU A 105 9.80 -32.13 5.31
N ARG A 106 11.00 -31.75 4.85
CA ARG A 106 11.22 -30.43 4.24
C ARG A 106 10.47 -30.26 2.93
N TYR A 107 10.41 -31.29 2.09
CA TYR A 107 9.58 -31.29 0.90
C TYR A 107 8.09 -31.10 1.25
N GLN A 108 7.60 -31.84 2.26
CA GLN A 108 6.21 -31.70 2.73
C GLN A 108 5.90 -30.29 3.23
N VAL A 109 6.78 -29.71 4.06
CA VAL A 109 6.63 -28.33 4.55
C VAL A 109 6.65 -27.33 3.38
N ALA A 110 7.52 -27.53 2.39
CA ALA A 110 7.58 -26.67 1.21
C ALA A 110 6.27 -26.70 0.40
N GLU A 111 5.64 -27.87 0.25
CA GLU A 111 4.37 -28.00 -0.47
C GLU A 111 3.19 -27.38 0.30
N VAL A 112 3.16 -27.55 1.63
CA VAL A 112 2.17 -26.88 2.49
C VAL A 112 2.33 -25.36 2.40
N ASN A 113 3.57 -24.86 2.54
CA ASN A 113 3.86 -23.44 2.41
C ASN A 113 3.48 -22.90 1.03
N ARG A 114 3.68 -23.65 -0.06
CA ARG A 114 3.21 -23.24 -1.39
C ARG A 114 1.71 -23.00 -1.43
N VAL A 115 0.91 -23.92 -0.87
CA VAL A 115 -0.55 -23.77 -0.83
C VAL A 115 -0.92 -22.53 -0.01
N VAL A 116 -0.31 -22.35 1.15
CA VAL A 116 -0.52 -21.17 2.01
C VAL A 116 -0.18 -19.87 1.26
N PHE A 117 0.99 -19.79 0.62
CA PHE A 117 1.40 -18.62 -0.17
C PHE A 117 0.46 -18.38 -1.35
N THR A 118 -0.04 -19.43 -2.02
CA THR A 118 -0.98 -19.29 -3.14
C THR A 118 -2.30 -18.68 -2.67
N ILE A 119 -2.88 -19.22 -1.58
CA ILE A 119 -4.12 -18.69 -0.99
C ILE A 119 -3.92 -17.25 -0.54
N TRP A 120 -2.81 -16.97 0.14
CA TRP A 120 -2.44 -15.63 0.57
C TRP A 120 -2.28 -14.67 -0.60
N GLY A 121 -1.63 -15.10 -1.68
CA GLY A 121 -1.44 -14.36 -2.92
C GLY A 121 -2.76 -13.91 -3.55
N TRP A 122 -3.75 -14.80 -3.60
CA TRP A 122 -5.10 -14.46 -4.05
C TRP A 122 -5.81 -13.50 -3.09
N LEU A 123 -5.73 -13.75 -1.77
CA LEU A 123 -6.37 -12.90 -0.76
C LEU A 123 -5.82 -11.47 -0.82
N GLN A 124 -4.50 -11.28 -0.90
CA GLN A 124 -3.93 -9.95 -1.06
C GLN A 124 -4.39 -9.29 -2.37
N GLY A 125 -4.51 -10.05 -3.47
CA GLY A 125 -4.97 -9.52 -4.75
C GLY A 125 -6.40 -9.00 -4.66
N PHE A 126 -7.30 -9.75 -4.04
CA PHE A 126 -8.68 -9.32 -3.81
C PHE A 126 -8.77 -8.09 -2.90
N VAL A 127 -8.00 -8.06 -1.80
CA VAL A 127 -7.98 -6.91 -0.89
C VAL A 127 -7.41 -5.67 -1.58
N ALA A 128 -6.33 -5.82 -2.35
CA ALA A 128 -5.71 -4.73 -3.13
C ALA A 128 -6.71 -4.11 -4.11
N LEU A 129 -7.36 -4.97 -4.89
CA LEU A 129 -8.34 -4.55 -5.87
C LEU A 129 -9.54 -3.89 -5.19
N ALA A 130 -10.06 -4.47 -4.10
CA ALA A 130 -11.16 -3.89 -3.33
C ALA A 130 -10.80 -2.49 -2.81
N VAL A 131 -9.61 -2.31 -2.23
CA VAL A 131 -9.12 -1.00 -1.78
C VAL A 131 -9.05 0.00 -2.94
N LEU A 132 -8.47 -0.40 -4.07
CA LEU A 132 -8.38 0.45 -5.26
C LEU A 132 -9.77 0.88 -5.76
N LEU A 133 -10.70 -0.07 -5.93
CA LEU A 133 -12.06 0.21 -6.40
C LEU A 133 -12.82 1.12 -5.44
N LEU A 134 -12.71 0.88 -4.13
CA LEU A 134 -13.32 1.74 -3.11
C LEU A 134 -12.78 3.18 -3.17
N LEU A 135 -11.47 3.34 -3.41
CA LEU A 135 -10.85 4.67 -3.51
C LEU A 135 -11.18 5.39 -4.82
N VAL A 136 -11.32 4.67 -5.93
CA VAL A 136 -11.66 5.24 -7.24
C VAL A 136 -13.14 5.64 -7.34
N PHE A 137 -14.05 4.78 -6.88
CA PHE A 137 -15.49 4.97 -7.10
C PHE A 137 -16.22 5.56 -5.90
N LEU A 138 -15.76 5.30 -4.68
CA LEU A 138 -16.51 5.57 -3.45
C LEU A 138 -15.80 6.58 -2.52
N SER A 139 -14.76 7.27 -3.00
CA SER A 139 -13.98 8.20 -2.19
C SER A 139 -13.53 9.45 -2.96
N ASN A 140 -13.42 10.57 -2.25
CA ASN A 140 -12.89 11.84 -2.77
C ASN A 140 -11.43 12.04 -2.31
N VAL A 141 -10.56 11.06 -2.58
CA VAL A 141 -9.14 11.12 -2.23
C VAL A 141 -8.32 11.75 -3.36
N ASN A 142 -7.10 12.20 -3.07
CA ASN A 142 -6.23 12.77 -4.09
C ASN A 142 -5.69 11.68 -5.03
N ARG A 143 -5.20 12.11 -6.21
CA ARG A 143 -4.63 11.20 -7.22
C ARG A 143 -3.44 10.38 -6.70
N LEU A 144 -2.69 10.92 -5.73
CA LEU A 144 -1.57 10.21 -5.10
C LEU A 144 -2.03 8.99 -4.30
N THR A 145 -3.09 9.12 -3.50
CA THR A 145 -3.70 8.02 -2.73
C THR A 145 -4.17 6.90 -3.66
N VAL A 146 -4.82 7.26 -4.78
CA VAL A 146 -5.23 6.28 -5.80
C VAL A 146 -4.01 5.66 -6.47
N GLY A 147 -2.99 6.45 -6.80
CA GLY A 147 -1.74 5.97 -7.40
C GLY A 147 -1.01 4.95 -6.53
N ILE A 148 -0.93 5.19 -5.22
CA ILE A 148 -0.35 4.23 -4.26
C ILE A 148 -1.16 2.93 -4.23
N ALA A 149 -2.50 3.01 -4.16
CA ALA A 149 -3.35 1.83 -4.17
C ALA A 149 -3.22 1.02 -5.48
N ALA A 150 -3.07 1.71 -6.62
CA ALA A 150 -2.82 1.07 -7.90
C ALA A 150 -1.45 0.38 -7.94
N ALA A 151 -0.40 1.05 -7.45
CA ALA A 151 0.93 0.47 -7.34
C ALA A 151 0.95 -0.78 -6.44
N MET A 152 0.25 -0.74 -5.30
CA MET A 152 0.07 -1.89 -4.41
C MET A 152 -0.62 -3.06 -5.12
N THR A 153 -1.64 -2.77 -5.94
CA THR A 153 -2.36 -3.80 -6.71
C THR A 153 -1.47 -4.45 -7.75
N VAL A 154 -0.68 -3.66 -8.49
CA VAL A 154 0.31 -4.18 -9.44
C VAL A 154 1.34 -5.04 -8.73
N LEU A 155 1.85 -4.56 -7.59
CA LEU A 155 2.86 -5.28 -6.82
C LEU A 155 2.34 -6.62 -6.29
N ALA A 156 1.11 -6.65 -5.77
CA ALA A 156 0.44 -7.87 -5.34
C ALA A 156 0.25 -8.86 -6.50
N GLY A 157 -0.12 -8.36 -7.69
CA GLY A 157 -0.22 -9.15 -8.91
C GLY A 157 1.13 -9.75 -9.33
N VAL A 158 2.20 -8.95 -9.35
CA VAL A 158 3.55 -9.41 -9.68
C VAL A 158 4.01 -10.50 -8.71
N MET A 159 3.78 -10.32 -7.41
CA MET A 159 4.07 -11.35 -6.42
C MET A 159 3.29 -12.64 -6.69
N ASN A 160 1.99 -12.55 -6.93
CA ASN A 160 1.12 -13.71 -7.09
C ASN A 160 1.42 -14.52 -8.36
N PHE A 161 1.64 -13.85 -9.49
CA PHE A 161 1.80 -14.53 -10.78
C PHE A 161 3.24 -14.89 -11.13
N PHE A 162 4.23 -14.20 -10.58
CA PHE A 162 5.63 -14.44 -10.93
C PHE A 162 6.47 -14.94 -9.77
N LEU A 163 6.34 -14.32 -8.59
CA LEU A 163 7.26 -14.60 -7.49
C LEU A 163 6.91 -15.89 -6.75
N ILE A 164 5.64 -16.03 -6.33
CA ILE A 164 5.18 -17.22 -5.58
C ILE A 164 5.35 -18.51 -6.40
N PRO A 165 4.98 -18.59 -7.69
CA PRO A 165 5.19 -19.80 -8.49
C PRO A 165 6.67 -20.15 -8.64
N ARG A 166 7.55 -19.15 -8.82
CA ARG A 166 9.00 -19.38 -8.96
C ARG A 166 9.63 -19.90 -7.67
N ILE A 167 9.26 -19.32 -6.51
CA ILE A 167 9.72 -19.81 -5.21
C ILE A 167 9.32 -21.27 -5.02
N ALA A 168 8.08 -21.61 -5.36
CA ALA A 168 7.55 -22.97 -5.23
C ALA A 168 8.28 -24.00 -6.10
N VAL A 169 8.68 -23.63 -7.32
CA VAL A 169 9.46 -24.52 -8.19
C VAL A 169 10.84 -24.76 -7.59
N ILE A 170 11.53 -23.71 -7.15
CA ILE A 170 12.89 -23.83 -6.60
C ILE A 170 12.89 -24.68 -5.34
N THR A 171 11.95 -24.46 -4.41
CA THR A 171 11.90 -25.25 -3.17
C THR A 171 11.64 -26.73 -3.41
N ARG A 172 10.83 -27.10 -4.41
CA ARG A 172 10.66 -28.52 -4.81
C ARG A 172 11.92 -29.11 -5.42
N THR A 173 12.58 -28.38 -6.32
CA THR A 173 13.80 -28.88 -6.97
C THR A 173 14.98 -28.96 -6.00
N ALA A 174 15.10 -28.04 -5.04
CA ALA A 174 16.16 -28.05 -4.03
C ALA A 174 16.04 -29.26 -3.09
N ALA A 175 14.84 -29.76 -2.84
CA ALA A 175 14.57 -30.94 -2.02
C ALA A 175 14.77 -32.28 -2.75
N THR A 176 15.32 -32.28 -3.97
CA THR A 176 15.57 -33.49 -4.77
C THR A 176 16.93 -33.48 -5.47
N MET A 177 17.75 -32.44 -5.25
CA MET A 177 19.04 -32.26 -5.91
C MET A 177 20.18 -32.86 -5.08
N ALA A 178 21.09 -33.58 -5.75
CA ALA A 178 22.35 -34.02 -5.15
C ALA A 178 23.12 -32.84 -4.53
N LYS A 179 23.83 -33.08 -3.41
CA LYS A 179 24.56 -32.08 -2.60
C LYS A 179 25.37 -31.06 -3.41
N ASP A 180 25.95 -31.47 -4.54
CA ASP A 180 26.81 -30.63 -5.38
C ASP A 180 26.03 -29.64 -6.26
N LYS A 181 24.75 -29.91 -6.54
CA LYS A 181 23.81 -28.98 -7.21
C LYS A 181 22.99 -28.15 -6.23
N ALA A 182 23.04 -28.49 -4.94
CA ALA A 182 22.34 -27.77 -3.88
C ALA A 182 22.90 -26.34 -3.69
N THR A 183 24.18 -26.10 -4.00
CA THR A 183 24.84 -24.79 -3.91
C THR A 183 24.26 -23.75 -4.87
N ALA A 184 24.00 -24.13 -6.13
CA ALA A 184 23.34 -23.25 -7.11
C ALA A 184 21.86 -23.01 -6.75
N GLY A 185 21.20 -24.00 -6.12
CA GLY A 185 19.85 -23.86 -5.59
C GLY A 185 19.76 -22.91 -4.40
N THR A 186 20.77 -22.89 -3.52
CA THR A 186 20.85 -21.98 -2.37
C THR A 186 21.03 -20.52 -2.76
N ASP A 187 21.80 -20.21 -3.80
CA ASP A 187 22.01 -18.83 -4.26
C ASP A 187 20.73 -18.25 -4.88
N MET A 188 20.08 -19.02 -5.75
CA MET A 188 18.80 -18.61 -6.34
C MET A 188 17.71 -18.48 -5.27
N PHE A 189 17.68 -19.40 -4.29
CA PHE A 189 16.78 -19.29 -3.14
C PHE A 189 17.02 -18.01 -2.34
N ALA A 190 18.28 -17.66 -2.05
CA ALA A 190 18.61 -16.44 -1.31
C ALA A 190 18.14 -15.18 -2.07
N ILE A 191 18.35 -15.12 -3.38
CA ILE A 191 17.88 -14.00 -4.22
C ILE A 191 16.36 -13.93 -4.24
N LEU A 192 15.66 -15.05 -4.42
CA LEU A 192 14.20 -15.06 -4.48
C LEU A 192 13.55 -14.77 -3.13
N HIS A 193 14.14 -15.26 -2.03
CA HIS A 193 13.69 -14.98 -0.68
C HIS A 193 13.94 -13.52 -0.30
N GLY A 194 15.11 -12.97 -0.67
CA GLY A 194 15.41 -11.55 -0.54
C GLY A 194 14.46 -10.67 -1.35
N GLY A 195 14.13 -11.08 -2.58
CA GLY A 195 13.12 -10.43 -3.41
C GLY A 195 11.75 -10.44 -2.74
N PHE A 196 11.29 -11.58 -2.22
CA PHE A 196 10.03 -11.67 -1.49
C PHE A 196 9.99 -10.74 -0.28
N ALA A 197 11.07 -10.71 0.52
CA ALA A 197 11.18 -9.81 1.66
C ALA A 197 11.16 -8.33 1.27
N ALA A 198 11.86 -7.95 0.18
CA ALA A 198 11.87 -6.58 -0.32
C ALA A 198 10.48 -6.12 -0.77
N PHE A 199 9.75 -6.97 -1.50
CA PHE A 199 8.39 -6.67 -1.93
C PHE A 199 7.41 -6.59 -0.75
N GLN A 200 7.56 -7.47 0.26
CA GLN A 200 6.78 -7.41 1.50
C GLN A 200 7.01 -6.08 2.22
N LEU A 201 8.27 -5.66 2.36
CA LEU A 201 8.61 -4.39 2.98
C LEU A 201 8.02 -3.20 2.21
N ALA A 202 8.11 -3.24 0.87
CA ALA A 202 7.52 -2.21 0.02
C ALA A 202 5.99 -2.12 0.21
N LEU A 203 5.28 -3.25 0.31
CA LEU A 203 3.85 -3.28 0.62
C LEU A 203 3.56 -2.66 1.99
N VAL A 204 4.31 -3.02 3.04
CA VAL A 204 4.13 -2.46 4.39
C VAL A 204 4.32 -0.94 4.39
N VAL A 205 5.36 -0.43 3.71
CA VAL A 205 5.62 1.00 3.57
C VAL A 205 4.48 1.70 2.83
N MET A 206 3.98 1.10 1.74
CA MET A 206 2.85 1.67 1.00
C MET A 206 1.54 1.65 1.80
N ILE A 207 1.28 0.59 2.57
CA ILE A 207 0.13 0.52 3.49
C ILE A 207 0.23 1.65 4.52
N ALA A 208 1.39 1.82 5.15
CA ALA A 208 1.63 2.87 6.14
C ALA A 208 1.46 4.28 5.52
N ALA A 209 2.00 4.50 4.33
CA ALA A 209 1.85 5.75 3.59
C ALA A 209 0.37 6.03 3.25
N LEU A 210 -0.37 5.01 2.80
CA LEU A 210 -1.79 5.13 2.47
C LEU A 210 -2.62 5.47 3.72
N LEU A 211 -2.37 4.79 4.84
CA LEU A 211 -2.98 5.10 6.13
C LEU A 211 -2.69 6.54 6.55
N PHE A 212 -1.42 6.96 6.48
CA PHE A 212 -1.01 8.34 6.81
C PHE A 212 -1.75 9.39 5.96
N LEU A 213 -1.86 9.18 4.65
CA LEU A 213 -2.58 10.09 3.75
C LEU A 213 -4.09 10.14 4.06
N LEU A 214 -4.70 8.99 4.37
CA LEU A 214 -6.12 8.92 4.74
C LEU A 214 -6.41 9.65 6.07
N PHE A 215 -5.50 9.57 7.05
CA PHE A 215 -5.62 10.28 8.31
C PHE A 215 -5.30 11.78 8.21
N ARG A 216 -4.27 12.17 7.45
CA ARG A 216 -3.91 13.59 7.24
C ARG A 216 -5.07 14.39 6.65
N SER A 217 -5.82 13.79 5.73
CA SER A 217 -6.98 14.42 5.11
C SER A 217 -8.13 14.76 6.09
N ARG A 218 -8.17 14.21 7.32
CA ARG A 218 -9.18 14.58 8.32
C ARG A 218 -8.90 15.94 8.99
N ARG A 219 -7.63 16.27 9.24
CA ARG A 219 -7.28 17.48 10.03
C ARG A 219 -7.66 18.77 9.32
N THR A 220 -7.51 18.81 8.00
CA THR A 220 -7.80 20.02 7.20
C THR A 220 -9.28 20.41 7.19
N SER A 221 -10.21 19.48 7.47
CA SER A 221 -11.65 19.79 7.48
C SER A 221 -12.19 20.27 8.83
N GLN A 222 -11.40 20.19 9.92
CA GLN A 222 -11.84 20.64 11.25
C GLN A 222 -11.50 22.11 11.55
N ASP A 223 -10.53 22.72 10.85
CA ASP A 223 -10.10 24.10 11.11
C ASP A 223 -11.04 25.18 10.54
N THR A 224 -12.03 24.80 9.72
CA THR A 224 -12.92 25.78 9.06
C THR A 224 -14.20 26.08 9.83
N THR A 225 -14.37 25.54 11.05
CA THR A 225 -15.61 25.69 11.84
C THR A 225 -15.45 26.51 13.12
N LEU A 226 -14.41 27.33 13.27
CA LEU A 226 -14.40 28.32 14.35
C LEU A 226 -15.18 29.57 13.91
N PRO A 227 -16.35 29.87 14.52
CA PRO A 227 -17.00 31.14 14.32
C PRO A 227 -16.10 32.23 14.91
N GLN A 228 -15.75 33.24 14.10
CA GLN A 228 -15.29 34.50 14.64
C GLN A 228 -16.43 35.06 15.50
N ARG A 229 -16.21 35.08 16.81
CA ARG A 229 -16.93 35.95 17.73
C ARG A 229 -16.18 37.27 17.84
#